data_AF-A0A9D8AV87-F1
#
_entry.id   AF-A0A9D8AV87-F1
#
_cell.length_a   1.000
_cell.length_b   1.000
_cell.length_c   1.000
_cell.angle_alpha   90.00
_cell.angle_beta   90.00
_cell.angle_gamma   90.00
#
_symmetry.space_group_name_H-M   'P 1'
#
loop_
_entity.id
_entity.type
_entity.pdbx_description
1 polymer ?
#
loop_
_entity_poly.entity_id
_entity_poly.type
_entity_poly.pdbx_seq_one_letter_code
_entity_poly.pdbx_strand_id
1 'polypeptide(L)'
;MGKNHAEIFDQLCAFIQEDMQEKGVPGVAVGILCEDQTYTAGFGVTNADHPLPVTDETLFQIGSITKTFTCLAIMRLIEMGKLELGATVRTYLPEFRVADGAASTQATIWHLLTHMSGWVGDLFEDTGAGEDAMAKYMALMADLEQLAPVGTVWSYNNAGFYLTGYLIERITGQCYEAAMVELVFDPLGLKCCYYDPGAVITHRFAVGHQVDGREAHVLQPWPLPRAAYAAGAITCDVHELLRYARFQMGDGSAERGDGEGTEQVLKPETMAQMHTPQVDIWGEKAQMALSWFVNDIGGTRQLSHGGGTNGQISLLAFYPEHRLALAVVTNANQGGGVTDDVRRWVLEHYLGLQDPKPEPIDAAQEELAAYVGFYERPFAEIELGMLCGRLVGQMIYKAGFPSRDSPPPPPPPPVALALCEKDRLLVTAGPAKGAQADVIRKPDGSIGWIRMGRLYRRRAERSPA
;
A
#
# COMPACT_ATOMS: atom_id res chain seq x y z
N MET A 1 -11.05 -23.49 -27.55
CA MET A 1 -9.80 -22.98 -28.15
C MET A 1 -9.12 -22.19 -27.05
N GLY A 2 -8.00 -22.69 -26.52
CA GLY A 2 -7.30 -22.02 -25.43
C GLY A 2 -6.82 -20.64 -25.90
N LYS A 3 -7.01 -19.61 -25.07
CA LYS A 3 -6.44 -18.29 -25.31
C LYS A 3 -4.92 -18.45 -25.44
N ASN A 4 -4.30 -17.90 -26.47
CA ASN A 4 -2.84 -17.87 -26.57
C ASN A 4 -2.33 -16.79 -25.60
N HIS A 5 -1.96 -17.19 -24.37
CA HIS A 5 -1.52 -16.26 -23.33
C HIS A 5 -0.28 -15.45 -23.72
N ALA A 6 0.57 -15.98 -24.61
CA ALA A 6 1.72 -15.25 -25.15
C ALA A 6 1.27 -14.09 -26.07
N GLU A 7 0.33 -14.34 -26.99
CA GLU A 7 -0.23 -13.29 -27.86
C GLU A 7 -0.96 -12.21 -27.05
N ILE A 8 -1.68 -12.60 -25.99
CA ILE A 8 -2.32 -11.64 -25.07
C ILE A 8 -1.26 -10.81 -24.34
N PHE A 9 -0.17 -11.44 -23.89
CA PHE A 9 0.92 -10.72 -23.24
C PHE A 9 1.62 -9.73 -24.18
N ASP A 10 1.82 -10.08 -25.46
CA ASP A 10 2.36 -9.16 -26.46
C ASP A 10 1.46 -7.94 -26.67
N GLN A 11 0.13 -8.13 -26.67
CA GLN A 11 -0.84 -7.03 -26.73
C GLN A 11 -0.79 -6.15 -25.48
N LEU A 12 -0.61 -6.76 -24.29
CA LEU A 12 -0.41 -6.01 -23.05
C LEU A 12 0.86 -5.16 -23.11
N CYS A 13 1.95 -5.71 -23.66
CA CYS A 13 3.22 -4.98 -23.82
C CYS A 13 3.04 -3.74 -24.70
N ALA A 14 2.36 -3.87 -25.84
CA ALA A 14 2.07 -2.74 -26.72
C ALA A 14 1.21 -1.68 -26.00
N PHE A 15 0.16 -2.11 -25.28
CA PHE A 15 -0.68 -1.23 -24.48
C PHE A 15 0.13 -0.45 -23.43
N ILE A 16 1.02 -1.13 -22.69
CA ILE A 16 1.86 -0.50 -21.67
C ILE A 16 2.78 0.57 -22.27
N GLN A 17 3.37 0.30 -23.44
CA GLN A 17 4.26 1.24 -24.10
C GLN A 17 3.53 2.53 -24.53
N GLU A 18 2.30 2.41 -25.03
CA GLU A 18 1.46 3.56 -25.35
C GLU A 18 1.06 4.32 -24.08
N ASP A 19 0.60 3.60 -23.06
CA ASP A 19 0.10 4.18 -21.83
C ASP A 19 1.18 4.91 -21.02
N MET A 20 2.38 4.32 -20.92
CA MET A 20 3.50 4.95 -20.23
C MET A 20 3.97 6.22 -20.96
N GLN A 21 3.88 6.26 -22.30
CA GLN A 21 4.21 7.45 -23.07
C GLN A 21 3.18 8.56 -22.89
N GLU A 22 1.89 8.23 -22.95
CA GLU A 22 0.81 9.19 -22.71
C GLU A 22 0.93 9.81 -21.32
N LYS A 23 1.21 8.97 -20.32
CA LYS A 23 1.37 9.37 -18.92
C LYS A 23 2.80 9.74 -18.55
N GLY A 24 3.73 9.93 -19.48
CA GLY A 24 5.10 10.39 -19.19
C GLY A 24 5.85 9.57 -18.12
N VAL A 25 5.57 8.28 -17.96
CA VAL A 25 6.25 7.40 -17.00
C VAL A 25 7.56 6.91 -17.63
N PRO A 26 8.74 7.17 -17.03
CA PRO A 26 10.02 6.88 -17.68
C PRO A 26 10.30 5.39 -17.88
N GLY A 27 9.90 4.55 -16.94
CA GLY A 27 10.25 3.13 -16.90
C GLY A 27 9.17 2.28 -16.22
N VAL A 28 8.91 1.11 -16.81
CA VAL A 28 7.93 0.13 -16.33
C VAL A 28 8.52 -1.27 -16.46
N ALA A 29 8.36 -2.12 -15.46
CA ALA A 29 8.48 -3.57 -15.61
C ALA A 29 7.16 -4.25 -15.24
N VAL A 30 6.81 -5.30 -15.96
CA VAL A 30 5.55 -6.03 -15.82
C VAL A 30 5.80 -7.54 -15.83
N GLY A 31 4.99 -8.26 -15.07
CA GLY A 31 4.95 -9.70 -15.06
C GLY A 31 3.53 -10.24 -14.95
N ILE A 32 3.22 -11.27 -15.72
CA ILE A 32 2.01 -12.10 -15.60
C ILE A 32 2.43 -13.52 -15.26
N LEU A 33 1.85 -14.06 -14.19
CA LEU A 33 1.82 -15.51 -13.95
C LEU A 33 0.42 -15.99 -14.27
N CYS A 34 0.27 -16.88 -15.24
CA CYS A 34 -1.00 -17.50 -15.58
C CYS A 34 -0.83 -19.02 -15.64
N GLU A 35 -1.63 -19.73 -14.84
CA GLU A 35 -1.51 -21.17 -14.62
C GLU A 35 -0.13 -21.54 -14.04
N ASP A 36 0.79 -21.99 -14.89
CA ASP A 36 2.17 -22.32 -14.53
C ASP A 36 3.20 -21.52 -15.33
N GLN A 37 2.76 -20.68 -16.26
CA GLN A 37 3.63 -19.92 -17.15
C GLN A 37 3.81 -18.49 -16.65
N THR A 38 5.03 -18.01 -16.76
CA THR A 38 5.41 -16.64 -16.42
C THR A 38 5.81 -15.90 -17.68
N TYR A 39 5.28 -14.69 -17.84
CA TYR A 39 5.58 -13.76 -18.92
C TYR A 39 6.04 -12.44 -18.30
N THR A 40 7.19 -11.92 -18.71
CA THR A 40 7.78 -10.71 -18.13
C THR A 40 8.34 -9.80 -19.21
N ALA A 41 8.33 -8.48 -18.95
CA ALA A 41 8.90 -7.48 -19.85
C ALA A 41 9.31 -6.22 -19.08
N GLY A 42 10.24 -5.46 -19.66
CA GLY A 42 10.69 -4.16 -19.19
C GLY A 42 10.68 -3.13 -20.31
N PHE A 43 10.34 -1.87 -19.98
CA PHE A 43 10.18 -0.77 -20.92
C PHE A 43 10.75 0.53 -20.38
N GLY A 44 11.30 1.34 -21.27
CA GLY A 44 11.80 2.68 -20.94
C GLY A 44 13.15 2.66 -20.22
N VAL A 45 13.36 3.60 -19.30
CA VAL A 45 14.66 3.88 -18.68
C VAL A 45 14.62 3.87 -17.15
N THR A 46 15.71 3.41 -16.54
CA THR A 46 15.87 3.32 -15.08
C THR A 46 16.05 4.69 -14.42
N ASN A 47 16.60 5.67 -15.15
CA ASN A 47 16.97 7.01 -14.70
C ASN A 47 16.92 7.97 -15.90
N ALA A 48 16.24 9.11 -15.77
CA ALA A 48 16.09 10.09 -16.86
C ALA A 48 17.40 10.83 -17.19
N ASP A 49 18.25 11.09 -16.19
CA ASP A 49 19.54 11.79 -16.36
C ASP A 49 20.64 10.86 -16.86
N HIS A 50 20.56 9.57 -16.49
CA HIS A 50 21.53 8.53 -16.81
C HIS A 50 20.85 7.27 -17.35
N PRO A 51 20.30 7.32 -18.57
CA PRO A 51 19.39 6.31 -19.07
C PRO A 51 20.08 4.97 -19.31
N LEU A 52 19.64 3.97 -18.58
CA LEU A 52 19.84 2.56 -18.89
C LEU A 52 18.47 1.92 -19.16
N PRO A 53 18.38 0.93 -20.06
CA PRO A 53 17.10 0.27 -20.34
C PRO A 53 16.59 -0.46 -19.10
N VAL A 54 15.28 -0.34 -18.85
CA VAL A 54 14.56 -1.24 -17.94
C VAL A 54 14.41 -2.60 -18.59
N THR A 55 14.76 -3.63 -17.85
CA THR A 55 14.53 -5.05 -18.16
C THR A 55 13.60 -5.65 -17.11
N ASP A 56 13.15 -6.88 -17.33
CA ASP A 56 12.40 -7.65 -16.33
C ASP A 56 13.24 -8.06 -15.11
N GLU A 57 14.57 -8.02 -15.21
CA GLU A 57 15.53 -8.20 -14.10
C GLU A 57 15.90 -6.88 -13.38
N THR A 58 15.32 -5.75 -13.80
CA THR A 58 15.61 -4.45 -13.15
C THR A 58 14.93 -4.40 -11.80
N LEU A 59 15.68 -4.03 -10.76
CA LEU A 59 15.17 -3.89 -9.40
C LEU A 59 14.40 -2.57 -9.23
N PHE A 60 13.25 -2.64 -8.56
CA PHE A 60 12.43 -1.50 -8.16
C PHE A 60 12.13 -1.56 -6.66
N GLN A 61 12.01 -0.41 -6.01
CA GLN A 61 11.40 -0.36 -4.67
C GLN A 61 9.92 -0.75 -4.81
N ILE A 62 9.51 -1.86 -4.20
CA ILE A 62 8.12 -2.35 -4.30
C ILE A 62 7.19 -1.64 -3.32
N GLY A 63 7.73 -0.71 -2.52
CA GLY A 63 6.97 0.08 -1.58
C GLY A 63 6.14 -0.79 -0.65
N SER A 64 4.93 -0.33 -0.35
CA SER A 64 4.07 -0.98 0.63
C SER A 64 3.68 -2.44 0.38
N ILE A 65 3.98 -3.03 -0.79
CA ILE A 65 3.90 -4.49 -0.96
C ILE A 65 4.75 -5.20 0.11
N THR A 66 5.86 -4.60 0.57
CA THR A 66 6.68 -5.09 1.70
C THR A 66 5.87 -5.46 2.95
N LYS A 67 4.75 -4.79 3.22
CA LYS A 67 3.89 -5.13 4.37
C LYS A 67 3.39 -6.56 4.34
N THR A 68 3.13 -7.09 3.15
CA THR A 68 2.68 -8.47 2.95
C THR A 68 3.78 -9.48 3.31
N PHE A 69 5.05 -9.14 3.04
CA PHE A 69 6.21 -9.92 3.46
C PHE A 69 6.40 -9.87 4.98
N THR A 70 6.31 -8.67 5.58
CA THR A 70 6.35 -8.50 7.03
C THR A 70 5.23 -9.30 7.72
N CYS A 71 4.03 -9.29 7.14
CA CYS A 71 2.90 -10.09 7.63
C CYS A 71 3.21 -11.59 7.58
N LEU A 72 3.77 -12.09 6.46
CA LEU A 72 4.20 -13.48 6.35
C LEU A 72 5.20 -13.86 7.46
N ALA A 73 6.21 -13.02 7.73
CA ALA A 73 7.16 -13.26 8.81
C ALA A 73 6.47 -13.35 10.19
N ILE A 74 5.52 -12.46 10.48
CA ILE A 74 4.72 -12.53 11.72
C ILE A 74 3.91 -13.82 11.81
N MET A 75 3.26 -14.24 10.72
CA MET A 75 2.47 -15.47 10.72
C MET A 75 3.34 -16.70 10.91
N ARG A 76 4.58 -16.73 10.38
CA ARG A 76 5.55 -17.79 10.69
C ARG A 76 5.93 -17.80 12.16
N LEU A 77 6.21 -16.63 12.75
CA LEU A 77 6.50 -16.52 14.18
C LEU A 77 5.32 -16.97 15.06
N ILE A 78 4.07 -16.77 14.60
CA ILE A 78 2.87 -17.30 15.25
C ILE A 78 2.84 -18.83 15.18
N GLU A 79 3.09 -19.44 14.02
CA GLU A 79 3.14 -20.91 13.91
C GLU A 79 4.27 -21.54 14.74
N MET A 80 5.37 -20.82 14.92
CA MET A 80 6.48 -21.21 15.80
C MET A 80 6.15 -21.03 17.29
N GLY A 81 4.97 -20.52 17.64
CA GLY A 81 4.54 -20.27 19.02
C GLY A 81 5.27 -19.09 19.70
N LYS A 82 5.92 -18.22 18.91
CA LYS A 82 6.66 -17.05 19.43
C LYS A 82 5.77 -15.81 19.57
N LEU A 83 4.67 -15.75 18.83
CA LEU A 83 3.70 -14.65 18.83
C LEU A 83 2.27 -15.19 18.82
N GLU A 84 1.31 -14.35 19.22
CA GLU A 84 -0.12 -14.64 19.11
C GLU A 84 -0.83 -13.47 18.43
N LEU A 85 -1.59 -13.74 17.37
CA LEU A 85 -2.26 -12.69 16.58
C LEU A 85 -3.17 -11.77 17.42
N GLY A 86 -3.86 -12.34 18.41
CA GLY A 86 -4.76 -11.62 19.31
C GLY A 86 -4.08 -10.97 20.52
N ALA A 87 -2.79 -11.24 20.77
CA ALA A 87 -2.10 -10.67 21.92
C ALA A 87 -1.83 -9.18 21.72
N THR A 88 -1.84 -8.46 22.85
CA THR A 88 -1.49 -7.03 22.85
C THR A 88 -0.04 -6.84 22.48
N VAL A 89 0.29 -5.73 21.83
CA VAL A 89 1.68 -5.37 21.53
C VAL A 89 2.52 -5.34 22.81
N ARG A 90 1.96 -4.82 23.91
CA ARG A 90 2.63 -4.72 25.22
C ARG A 90 2.94 -6.07 25.88
N THR A 91 2.33 -7.17 25.43
CA THR A 91 2.72 -8.51 25.85
C THR A 91 4.18 -8.78 25.49
N TYR A 92 4.65 -8.27 24.35
CA TYR A 92 6.00 -8.48 23.83
C TYR A 92 6.90 -7.24 23.97
N LEU A 93 6.30 -6.04 23.97
CA LEU A 93 6.99 -4.75 24.12
C LEU A 93 6.35 -3.91 25.23
N PRO A 94 6.64 -4.19 26.52
CA PRO A 94 6.02 -3.49 27.64
C PRO A 94 6.18 -1.96 27.60
N GLU A 95 7.25 -1.48 26.94
CA GLU A 95 7.57 -0.06 26.77
C GLU A 95 6.72 0.65 25.70
N PHE A 96 6.02 -0.09 24.83
CA PHE A 96 5.27 0.48 23.71
C PHE A 96 4.23 1.50 24.20
N ARG A 97 4.22 2.68 23.59
CA ARG A 97 3.19 3.69 23.84
C ARG A 97 2.99 4.59 22.62
N VAL A 98 1.77 5.07 22.50
CA VAL A 98 1.33 6.21 21.68
C VAL A 98 0.69 7.26 22.61
N ALA A 99 0.27 8.41 22.07
CA ALA A 99 -0.25 9.49 22.91
C ALA A 99 -1.50 9.06 23.71
N ASP A 100 -2.33 8.19 23.13
CA ASP A 100 -3.48 7.62 23.80
C ASP A 100 -3.10 6.38 24.64
N GLY A 101 -3.36 6.46 25.95
CA GLY A 101 -3.03 5.39 26.89
C GLY A 101 -3.85 4.11 26.70
N ALA A 102 -5.09 4.21 26.22
CA ALA A 102 -5.92 3.05 25.93
C ALA A 102 -5.44 2.33 24.67
N ALA A 103 -5.10 3.06 23.62
CA ALA A 103 -4.51 2.50 22.41
C ALA A 103 -3.18 1.79 22.70
N SER A 104 -2.37 2.38 23.58
CA SER A 104 -1.10 1.79 24.02
C SER A 104 -1.26 0.41 24.69
N THR A 105 -2.38 0.15 25.37
CA THR A 105 -2.62 -1.12 26.10
C THR A 105 -3.50 -2.10 25.34
N GLN A 106 -4.33 -1.63 24.41
CA GLN A 106 -5.33 -2.45 23.72
C GLN A 106 -4.92 -2.85 22.30
N ALA A 107 -3.96 -2.15 21.68
CA ALA A 107 -3.49 -2.53 20.36
C ALA A 107 -2.91 -3.94 20.36
N THR A 108 -3.32 -4.74 19.38
CA THR A 108 -2.91 -6.15 19.21
C THR A 108 -2.14 -6.29 17.91
N ILE A 109 -1.48 -7.44 17.73
CA ILE A 109 -0.80 -7.76 16.47
C ILE A 109 -1.80 -7.74 15.31
N TRP A 110 -3.02 -8.27 15.50
CA TRP A 110 -4.11 -8.17 14.53
C TRP A 110 -4.40 -6.72 14.13
N HIS A 111 -4.51 -5.79 15.09
CA HIS A 111 -4.78 -4.39 14.80
C HIS A 111 -3.67 -3.74 13.95
N LEU A 112 -2.41 -4.15 14.10
CA LEU A 112 -1.31 -3.65 13.28
C LEU A 112 -1.43 -4.16 11.83
N LEU A 113 -1.63 -5.48 11.66
CA LEU A 113 -1.69 -6.13 10.36
C LEU A 113 -2.95 -5.80 9.55
N THR A 114 -4.01 -5.32 10.19
CA THR A 114 -5.27 -4.91 9.53
C THR A 114 -5.45 -3.39 9.45
N HIS A 115 -4.47 -2.59 9.90
CA HIS A 115 -4.56 -1.12 9.98
C HIS A 115 -5.72 -0.59 10.84
N MET A 116 -6.02 -1.30 11.93
CA MET A 116 -7.08 -0.97 12.89
C MET A 116 -6.55 -0.39 14.21
N SER A 117 -5.30 0.06 14.21
CA SER A 117 -4.63 0.65 15.38
C SER A 117 -5.18 2.04 15.76
N GLY A 118 -5.70 2.79 14.78
CA GLY A 118 -6.45 4.03 15.03
C GLY A 118 -5.62 5.28 15.33
N TRP A 119 -4.30 5.20 15.46
CA TRP A 119 -3.42 6.38 15.57
C TRP A 119 -2.94 6.87 14.19
N VAL A 120 -2.33 8.05 14.16
CA VAL A 120 -1.69 8.62 12.96
C VAL A 120 -0.58 7.70 12.48
N GLY A 121 -0.74 7.17 11.27
CA GLY A 121 0.17 6.15 10.76
C GLY A 121 1.33 6.64 9.92
N ASP A 122 1.41 7.94 9.64
CA ASP A 122 2.44 8.52 8.78
C ASP A 122 3.40 9.35 9.63
N LEU A 123 4.47 8.71 10.09
CA LEU A 123 5.62 9.26 10.80
C LEU A 123 6.82 8.71 10.03
N PHE A 124 7.60 9.57 9.40
CA PHE A 124 8.60 9.21 8.39
C PHE A 124 9.99 9.75 8.73
N GLU A 125 10.17 10.13 9.99
CA GLU A 125 11.41 10.65 10.55
C GLU A 125 12.55 9.64 10.36
N ASP A 126 13.65 10.14 9.77
CA ASP A 126 14.87 9.35 9.63
C ASP A 126 15.61 9.27 10.97
N THR A 127 15.66 8.06 11.52
CA THR A 127 16.34 7.76 12.78
C THR A 127 17.74 7.18 12.60
N GLY A 128 18.26 7.25 11.37
CA GLY A 128 19.59 6.78 10.97
C GLY A 128 19.60 5.36 10.42
N ALA A 129 20.80 4.89 10.06
CA ALA A 129 21.03 3.56 9.47
C ALA A 129 21.54 2.50 10.47
N GLY A 130 21.76 2.88 11.74
CA GLY A 130 22.25 1.97 12.78
C GLY A 130 21.23 0.92 13.19
N GLU A 131 21.67 -0.13 13.89
CA GLU A 131 20.79 -1.16 14.46
C GLU A 131 19.79 -0.59 15.49
N ASP A 132 20.08 0.59 16.05
CA ASP A 132 19.19 1.29 16.98
C ASP A 132 18.12 2.16 16.30
N ALA A 133 18.06 2.18 14.96
CA ALA A 133 17.13 3.03 14.20
C ALA A 133 15.65 2.74 14.52
N MET A 134 15.25 1.48 14.58
CA MET A 134 13.87 1.13 14.95
C MET A 134 13.55 1.49 16.41
N ALA A 135 14.48 1.26 17.34
CA ALA A 135 14.30 1.62 18.74
C ALA A 135 14.15 3.15 18.93
N LYS A 136 14.93 3.95 18.22
CA LYS A 136 14.78 5.41 18.17
C LYS A 136 13.41 5.81 17.62
N TYR A 137 12.93 5.14 16.58
CA TYR A 137 11.62 5.41 16.00
C TYR A 137 10.49 5.07 16.99
N MET A 138 10.60 3.98 17.76
CA MET A 138 9.63 3.64 18.80
C MET A 138 9.50 4.72 19.87
N ALA A 139 10.58 5.45 20.18
CA ALA A 139 10.51 6.58 21.09
C ALA A 139 9.67 7.73 20.54
N LEU A 140 9.72 7.98 19.23
CA LEU A 140 8.94 9.02 18.55
C LEU A 140 7.44 8.65 18.48
N MET A 141 7.12 7.36 18.43
CA MET A 141 5.71 6.91 18.41
C MET A 141 4.91 7.35 19.64
N ALA A 142 5.57 7.66 20.76
CA ALA A 142 4.94 8.09 21.99
C ALA A 142 4.05 9.33 21.83
N ASP A 143 4.32 10.17 20.82
CA ASP A 143 3.58 11.41 20.56
C ASP A 143 2.55 11.26 19.42
N LEU A 144 2.35 10.04 18.89
CA LEU A 144 1.38 9.80 17.83
C LEU A 144 -0.05 9.98 18.34
N GLU A 145 -0.73 10.96 17.74
CA GLU A 145 -2.12 11.30 18.05
C GLU A 145 -3.11 10.23 17.56
N GLN A 146 -4.20 10.06 18.30
CA GLN A 146 -5.28 9.13 17.95
C GLN A 146 -6.25 9.77 16.94
N LEU A 147 -6.57 9.04 15.86
CA LEU A 147 -7.57 9.43 14.84
C LEU A 147 -8.95 8.81 15.13
N ALA A 148 -8.97 7.57 15.60
CA ALA A 148 -10.17 6.81 15.97
C ALA A 148 -9.82 5.80 17.07
N PRO A 149 -10.75 5.37 17.94
CA PRO A 149 -10.47 4.30 18.90
C PRO A 149 -9.98 3.03 18.20
N VAL A 150 -9.12 2.26 18.87
CA VAL A 150 -8.61 0.98 18.35
C VAL A 150 -9.76 0.07 17.92
N GLY A 151 -9.65 -0.57 16.76
CA GLY A 151 -10.64 -1.52 16.26
C GLY A 151 -11.91 -0.91 15.68
N THR A 152 -12.05 0.42 15.62
CA THR A 152 -13.33 1.05 15.19
C THR A 152 -13.37 1.50 13.73
N VAL A 153 -12.27 2.03 13.18
CA VAL A 153 -12.23 2.58 11.83
C VAL A 153 -10.93 2.19 11.16
N TRP A 154 -11.01 1.64 9.95
CA TRP A 154 -9.84 1.33 9.14
C TRP A 154 -9.12 2.61 8.71
N SER A 155 -7.84 2.69 9.05
CA SER A 155 -6.96 3.79 8.68
C SER A 155 -5.56 3.27 8.40
N TYR A 156 -5.17 3.28 7.12
CA TYR A 156 -3.83 2.87 6.67
C TYR A 156 -2.72 3.42 7.58
N ASN A 157 -1.84 2.53 8.04
CA ASN A 157 -0.90 2.85 9.12
C ASN A 157 0.50 2.28 8.86
N ASN A 158 1.45 3.14 8.47
CA ASN A 158 2.84 2.75 8.28
C ASN A 158 3.56 2.56 9.62
N ALA A 159 3.37 3.47 10.57
CA ALA A 159 3.98 3.38 11.90
C ALA A 159 3.66 2.07 12.64
N GLY A 160 2.47 1.50 12.40
CA GLY A 160 2.08 0.18 12.88
C GLY A 160 2.95 -0.93 12.31
N PHE A 161 3.35 -0.85 11.04
CA PHE A 161 4.28 -1.81 10.43
C PHE A 161 5.73 -1.59 10.85
N TYR A 162 6.13 -0.36 11.16
CA TYR A 162 7.46 -0.09 11.72
C TYR A 162 7.56 -0.75 13.11
N LEU A 163 6.50 -0.66 13.91
CA LEU A 163 6.35 -1.38 15.16
C LEU A 163 6.32 -2.90 14.96
N THR A 164 5.69 -3.41 13.90
CA THR A 164 5.77 -4.84 13.54
C THR A 164 7.20 -5.28 13.20
N GLY A 165 7.98 -4.44 12.51
CA GLY A 165 9.40 -4.67 12.27
C GLY A 165 10.18 -4.78 13.58
N TYR A 166 9.98 -3.82 14.49
CA TYR A 166 10.63 -3.84 15.80
C TYR A 166 10.21 -5.05 16.66
N LEU A 167 8.95 -5.49 16.57
CA LEU A 167 8.51 -6.75 17.18
C LEU A 167 9.31 -7.95 16.66
N ILE A 168 9.53 -8.04 15.34
CA ILE A 168 10.34 -9.11 14.74
C ILE A 168 11.76 -9.07 15.29
N GLU A 169 12.40 -7.90 15.37
CA GLU A 169 13.75 -7.76 15.94
C GLU A 169 13.80 -8.25 17.39
N ARG A 170 12.82 -7.87 18.21
CA ARG A 170 12.80 -8.22 19.64
C ARG A 170 12.52 -9.69 19.89
N ILE A 171 11.75 -10.35 19.02
CA ILE A 171 11.44 -11.78 19.14
C ILE A 171 12.55 -12.67 18.59
N THR A 172 13.24 -12.22 17.53
CA THR A 172 14.30 -12.99 16.86
C THR A 172 15.68 -12.74 17.45
N GLY A 173 15.92 -11.54 18.00
CA GLY A 173 17.25 -11.08 18.41
C GLY A 173 18.14 -10.67 17.23
N GLN A 174 17.59 -10.57 16.02
CA GLN A 174 18.28 -10.16 14.79
C GLN A 174 17.80 -8.77 14.36
N CYS A 175 18.57 -8.08 13.52
CA CYS A 175 18.02 -6.94 12.79
C CYS A 175 16.92 -7.39 11.83
N TYR A 176 15.97 -6.50 11.53
CA TYR A 176 14.79 -6.84 10.75
C TYR A 176 15.13 -7.45 9.40
N GLU A 177 16.06 -6.87 8.64
CA GLU A 177 16.43 -7.37 7.32
C GLU A 177 17.03 -8.79 7.35
N ALA A 178 17.81 -9.13 8.39
CA ALA A 178 18.36 -10.47 8.55
C ALA A 178 17.27 -11.49 8.91
N ALA A 179 16.35 -11.11 9.81
CA ALA A 179 15.20 -11.95 10.15
C ALA A 179 14.30 -12.19 8.93
N MET A 180 14.14 -11.21 8.04
CA MET A 180 13.35 -11.37 6.81
C MET A 180 14.01 -12.32 5.81
N VAL A 181 15.34 -12.35 5.73
CA VAL A 181 16.07 -13.34 4.91
C VAL A 181 15.76 -14.75 5.40
N GLU A 182 15.93 -15.01 6.70
CA GLU A 182 15.70 -16.33 7.31
C GLU A 182 14.22 -16.75 7.28
N LEU A 183 13.31 -15.83 7.63
CA LEU A 183 11.89 -16.14 7.77
C LEU A 183 11.16 -16.15 6.43
N VAL A 184 11.63 -15.44 5.40
CA VAL A 184 10.86 -15.23 4.18
C VAL A 184 11.66 -15.46 2.91
N PHE A 185 12.82 -14.82 2.73
CA PHE A 185 13.49 -14.86 1.43
C PHE A 185 14.10 -16.23 1.14
N ASP A 186 14.88 -16.81 2.04
CA ASP A 186 15.50 -18.12 1.83
C ASP A 186 14.48 -19.26 1.67
N PRO A 187 13.43 -19.37 2.51
CA PRO A 187 12.39 -20.39 2.37
C PRO A 187 11.61 -20.31 1.06
N LEU A 188 11.38 -19.09 0.54
CA LEU A 188 10.73 -18.88 -0.75
C LEU A 188 11.73 -18.87 -1.92
N GLY A 189 13.02 -18.95 -1.62
CA GLY A 189 14.13 -18.87 -2.56
C GLY A 189 14.24 -17.54 -3.30
N LEU A 190 13.83 -16.43 -2.69
CA LEU A 190 13.89 -15.09 -3.28
C LEU A 190 15.32 -14.56 -3.23
N LYS A 191 16.01 -14.53 -4.37
CA LYS A 191 17.46 -14.25 -4.46
C LYS A 191 17.76 -12.80 -4.84
N CYS A 192 16.83 -12.13 -5.49
CA CYS A 192 16.95 -10.75 -5.97
C CYS A 192 16.09 -9.78 -5.15
N CYS A 193 15.93 -10.04 -3.84
CA CYS A 193 15.22 -9.17 -2.90
C CYS A 193 16.20 -8.55 -1.90
N TYR A 194 16.24 -7.22 -1.82
CA TYR A 194 17.19 -6.50 -1.00
C TYR A 194 16.54 -5.40 -0.16
N TYR A 195 17.16 -5.11 0.99
CA TYR A 195 16.88 -3.91 1.79
C TYR A 195 18.03 -2.91 1.72
N ASP A 196 19.27 -3.40 1.78
CA ASP A 196 20.47 -2.56 1.82
C ASP A 196 20.73 -1.89 0.46
N PRO A 197 20.75 -0.54 0.39
CA PRO A 197 21.16 0.18 -0.80
C PRO A 197 22.54 -0.23 -1.32
N GLY A 198 23.47 -0.59 -0.42
CA GLY A 198 24.80 -1.07 -0.78
C GLY A 198 24.79 -2.37 -1.60
N ALA A 199 23.82 -3.25 -1.37
CA ALA A 199 23.60 -4.43 -2.19
C ALA A 199 22.94 -4.05 -3.53
N VAL A 200 21.89 -3.22 -3.51
CA VAL A 200 21.11 -2.83 -4.70
C VAL A 200 21.99 -2.18 -5.77
N ILE A 201 22.93 -1.30 -5.39
CA ILE A 201 23.79 -0.59 -6.35
C ILE A 201 24.74 -1.50 -7.14
N THR A 202 24.87 -2.78 -6.75
CA THR A 202 25.67 -3.78 -7.49
C THR A 202 24.88 -4.45 -8.62
N HIS A 203 23.58 -4.15 -8.73
CA HIS A 203 22.66 -4.67 -9.74
C HIS A 203 22.08 -3.53 -10.60
N ARG A 204 21.30 -3.89 -11.63
CA ARG A 204 20.50 -2.92 -12.38
C ARG A 204 19.26 -2.55 -11.56
N PHE A 205 19.10 -1.28 -11.21
CA PHE A 205 17.95 -0.79 -10.46
C PHE A 205 17.41 0.52 -11.05
N ALA A 206 16.14 0.81 -10.79
CA ALA A 206 15.48 2.05 -11.16
C ALA A 206 15.43 3.04 -9.98
N VAL A 207 15.75 4.31 -10.26
CA VAL A 207 15.49 5.43 -9.35
C VAL A 207 14.10 5.99 -9.63
N GLY A 208 13.44 6.56 -8.63
CA GLY A 208 12.13 7.17 -8.82
C GLY A 208 12.18 8.59 -9.38
N HIS A 209 11.10 8.98 -10.04
CA HIS A 209 10.96 10.29 -10.68
C HIS A 209 9.72 11.04 -10.19
N GLN A 210 9.85 12.36 -10.09
CA GLN A 210 8.73 13.30 -10.08
C GLN A 210 8.52 13.73 -11.52
N VAL A 211 7.30 13.57 -12.02
CA VAL A 211 6.93 14.04 -13.36
C VAL A 211 6.12 15.33 -13.25
N ASP A 212 6.59 16.37 -13.91
CA ASP A 212 5.94 17.67 -14.01
C ASP A 212 5.60 17.94 -15.48
N GLY A 213 4.31 17.77 -15.82
CA GLY A 213 3.87 17.75 -17.21
C GLY A 213 4.40 16.52 -17.95
N ARG A 214 5.43 16.69 -18.79
CA ARG A 214 6.11 15.59 -19.51
C ARG A 214 7.59 15.44 -19.14
N GLU A 215 8.09 16.29 -18.24
CA GLU A 215 9.49 16.24 -17.82
C GLU A 215 9.60 15.41 -16.55
N ALA A 216 10.55 14.48 -16.53
CA ALA A 216 10.79 13.58 -15.41
C ALA A 216 12.10 13.98 -14.70
N HIS A 217 11.99 14.29 -13.42
CA HIS A 217 13.11 14.67 -12.57
C HIS A 217 13.43 13.55 -11.58
N VAL A 218 14.70 13.14 -11.48
CA VAL A 218 15.14 12.13 -10.52
C VAL A 218 14.95 12.65 -9.08
N LEU A 219 14.33 11.84 -8.23
CA LEU A 219 14.12 12.17 -6.83
C LEU A 219 15.30 11.71 -5.95
N GLN A 220 15.64 12.56 -4.98
CA GLN A 220 16.66 12.28 -3.95
C GLN A 220 16.15 12.67 -2.56
N PRO A 221 16.54 11.93 -1.49
CA PRO A 221 17.28 10.67 -1.53
C PRO A 221 16.46 9.50 -2.11
N TRP A 222 17.13 8.56 -2.76
CA TRP A 222 16.53 7.30 -3.21
C TRP A 222 16.26 6.30 -2.08
N PRO A 223 17.21 6.00 -1.16
CA PRO A 223 16.97 5.00 -0.14
C PRO A 223 15.95 5.50 0.89
N LEU A 224 15.14 4.58 1.40
CA LEU A 224 14.27 4.84 2.53
C LEU A 224 15.04 4.70 3.85
N PRO A 225 14.67 5.44 4.92
CA PRO A 225 15.26 5.25 6.24
C PRO A 225 15.14 3.81 6.73
N ARG A 226 16.12 3.33 7.50
CA ARG A 226 16.13 1.93 7.98
C ARG A 226 14.90 1.56 8.81
N ALA A 227 14.36 2.50 9.58
CA ALA A 227 13.12 2.29 10.34
C ALA A 227 11.91 1.94 9.44
N ALA A 228 11.93 2.36 8.16
CA ALA A 228 10.86 2.11 7.20
C ALA A 228 10.89 0.70 6.57
N TYR A 229 11.92 -0.11 6.85
CA TYR A 229 12.14 -1.37 6.15
C TYR A 229 10.93 -2.29 6.21
N ALA A 230 10.29 -2.42 7.38
CA ALA A 230 9.14 -3.29 7.56
C ALA A 230 7.86 -2.85 6.85
N ALA A 231 7.80 -1.61 6.36
CA ALA A 231 6.62 -1.07 5.73
C ALA A 231 6.77 -0.85 4.23
N GLY A 232 7.98 -0.75 3.67
CA GLY A 232 8.09 -0.40 2.26
C GLY A 232 9.45 -0.44 1.58
N ALA A 233 10.51 -1.00 2.18
CA ALA A 233 11.86 -0.86 1.63
C ALA A 233 12.39 -2.08 0.87
N ILE A 234 11.58 -3.13 0.62
CA ILE A 234 12.03 -4.21 -0.26
C ILE A 234 12.25 -3.62 -1.66
N THR A 235 13.41 -3.96 -2.22
CA THR A 235 13.78 -3.69 -3.60
C THR A 235 13.98 -5.02 -4.31
N CYS A 236 13.16 -5.29 -5.32
CA CYS A 236 13.24 -6.54 -6.09
C CYS A 236 12.73 -6.36 -7.53
N ASP A 237 12.86 -7.43 -8.33
CA ASP A 237 12.35 -7.48 -9.70
C ASP A 237 10.96 -8.14 -9.79
N VAL A 238 10.39 -8.16 -10.99
CA VAL A 238 9.05 -8.74 -11.22
C VAL A 238 9.04 -10.27 -11.14
N HIS A 239 10.18 -10.95 -11.36
CA HIS A 239 10.27 -12.40 -11.21
C HIS A 239 10.08 -12.81 -9.76
N GLU A 240 10.73 -12.11 -8.82
CA GLU A 240 10.59 -12.36 -7.38
C GLU A 240 9.16 -12.07 -6.89
N LEU A 241 8.53 -10.99 -7.39
CA LEU A 241 7.13 -10.70 -7.08
C LEU A 241 6.17 -11.80 -7.58
N LEU A 242 6.39 -12.35 -8.78
CA LEU A 242 5.57 -13.44 -9.30
C LEU A 242 5.82 -14.76 -8.58
N ARG A 243 7.06 -15.02 -8.13
CA ARG A 243 7.37 -16.18 -7.28
C ARG A 243 6.68 -16.07 -5.93
N TYR A 244 6.69 -14.88 -5.32
CA TYR A 244 5.94 -14.59 -4.11
C TYR A 244 4.42 -14.75 -4.33
N ALA A 245 3.89 -14.26 -5.45
CA ALA A 245 2.48 -14.42 -5.78
C ALA A 245 2.08 -15.89 -5.97
N ARG A 246 2.93 -16.70 -6.60
CA ARG A 246 2.74 -18.16 -6.72
C ARG A 246 2.63 -18.82 -5.35
N PHE A 247 3.54 -18.48 -4.44
CA PHE A 247 3.48 -18.94 -3.05
C PHE A 247 2.16 -18.54 -2.39
N GLN A 248 1.73 -17.29 -2.54
CA GLN A 248 0.50 -16.78 -1.94
C GLN A 248 -0.78 -17.44 -2.50
N MET A 249 -0.77 -17.86 -3.76
CA MET A 249 -1.88 -18.63 -4.34
C MET A 249 -1.84 -20.13 -3.98
N GLY A 250 -0.75 -20.61 -3.38
CA GLY A 250 -0.53 -22.01 -3.04
C GLY A 250 -1.05 -22.41 -1.66
N ASP A 251 -0.61 -23.58 -1.19
CA ASP A 251 -0.98 -24.19 0.09
C ASP A 251 0.01 -23.86 1.23
N GLY A 252 0.91 -22.90 1.01
CA GLY A 252 1.97 -22.52 1.94
C GLY A 252 3.26 -23.35 1.81
N SER A 253 3.37 -24.20 0.79
CA SER A 253 4.63 -24.81 0.38
C SER A 253 5.42 -23.92 -0.60
N ALA A 254 6.75 -23.99 -0.54
CA ALA A 254 7.63 -23.30 -1.48
C ALA A 254 8.83 -24.19 -1.87
N GLU A 255 9.30 -24.07 -3.10
CA GLU A 255 10.59 -24.62 -3.51
C GLU A 255 11.72 -23.85 -2.83
N ARG A 256 12.56 -24.57 -2.08
CA ARG A 256 13.65 -23.99 -1.30
C ARG A 256 14.66 -23.31 -2.22
N GLY A 257 15.24 -22.20 -1.76
CA GLY A 257 16.23 -21.43 -2.52
C GLY A 257 17.51 -22.19 -2.89
N ASP A 258 17.85 -23.23 -2.13
CA ASP A 258 18.98 -24.14 -2.38
C ASP A 258 18.68 -25.23 -3.44
N GLY A 259 17.42 -25.33 -3.89
CA GLY A 259 16.99 -26.36 -4.84
C GLY A 259 16.80 -27.75 -4.23
N GLU A 260 16.92 -27.88 -2.90
CA GLU A 260 16.78 -29.15 -2.18
C GLU A 260 15.33 -29.43 -1.76
N GLY A 261 14.42 -29.42 -2.74
CA GLY A 261 13.01 -29.80 -2.56
C GLY A 261 12.10 -28.68 -2.07
N THR A 262 10.99 -29.08 -1.45
CA THR A 262 9.90 -28.19 -1.00
C THR A 262 9.88 -28.06 0.52
N GLU A 263 9.75 -26.85 1.05
CA GLU A 263 9.52 -26.56 2.47
C GLU A 263 8.06 -26.15 2.68
N GLN A 264 7.43 -26.65 3.76
CA GLN A 264 6.15 -26.11 4.24
C GLN A 264 6.44 -24.85 5.06
N VAL A 265 6.36 -23.68 4.41
CA VAL A 265 6.72 -22.39 5.03
C VAL A 265 5.64 -21.91 6.00
N LEU A 266 4.37 -22.12 5.63
CA LEU A 266 3.18 -21.92 6.46
C LEU A 266 2.20 -23.08 6.24
N LYS A 267 1.36 -23.39 7.24
CA LYS A 267 0.27 -24.35 7.05
C LYS A 267 -0.84 -23.78 6.16
N PRO A 268 -1.59 -24.62 5.44
CA PRO A 268 -2.71 -24.17 4.61
C PRO A 268 -3.76 -23.34 5.37
N GLU A 269 -4.04 -23.66 6.63
CA GLU A 269 -5.00 -22.92 7.45
C GLU A 269 -4.51 -21.50 7.77
N THR A 270 -3.21 -21.32 7.97
CA THR A 270 -2.60 -20.02 8.23
C THR A 270 -2.55 -19.17 6.95
N MET A 271 -2.27 -19.79 5.80
CA MET A 271 -2.39 -19.14 4.49
C MET A 271 -3.83 -18.65 4.24
N ALA A 272 -4.81 -19.51 4.51
CA ALA A 272 -6.22 -19.13 4.40
C ALA A 272 -6.57 -17.97 5.34
N GLN A 273 -6.07 -17.99 6.58
CA GLN A 273 -6.27 -16.90 7.53
C GLN A 273 -5.69 -15.57 7.02
N MET A 274 -4.48 -15.58 6.42
CA MET A 274 -3.86 -14.37 5.87
C MET A 274 -4.70 -13.69 4.79
N HIS A 275 -5.40 -14.48 3.98
CA HIS A 275 -6.18 -13.97 2.87
C HIS A 275 -7.65 -13.72 3.22
N THR A 276 -8.17 -14.32 4.30
CA THR A 276 -9.57 -14.16 4.71
C THR A 276 -9.85 -12.71 5.10
N PRO A 277 -10.88 -12.05 4.54
CA PRO A 277 -11.29 -10.71 4.95
C PRO A 277 -11.49 -10.59 6.46
N GLN A 278 -10.88 -9.58 7.07
CA GLN A 278 -10.90 -9.31 8.51
C GLN A 278 -11.69 -8.04 8.85
N VAL A 279 -11.64 -7.05 7.97
CA VAL A 279 -12.19 -5.70 8.19
C VAL A 279 -12.82 -5.19 6.91
N ASP A 280 -14.02 -4.62 7.03
CA ASP A 280 -14.63 -3.88 5.93
C ASP A 280 -14.02 -2.48 5.82
N ILE A 281 -13.43 -2.19 4.66
CA ILE A 281 -12.99 -0.84 4.32
C ILE A 281 -14.19 -0.07 3.77
N TRP A 282 -14.90 -0.69 2.82
CA TRP A 282 -16.10 -0.16 2.17
C TRP A 282 -17.09 -1.28 1.86
N GLY A 283 -17.80 -1.74 2.90
CA GLY A 283 -18.68 -2.90 2.83
C GLY A 283 -17.99 -4.12 2.22
N GLU A 284 -18.75 -4.99 1.57
CA GLU A 284 -18.23 -6.20 0.91
C GLU A 284 -17.42 -5.91 -0.37
N LYS A 285 -17.43 -4.65 -0.87
CA LYS A 285 -16.75 -4.26 -2.12
C LYS A 285 -15.24 -4.04 -1.94
N ALA A 286 -14.82 -3.65 -0.75
CA ALA A 286 -13.41 -3.48 -0.41
C ALA A 286 -13.17 -3.82 1.06
N GLN A 287 -12.30 -4.79 1.29
CA GLN A 287 -11.99 -5.32 2.62
C GLN A 287 -10.48 -5.41 2.80
N MET A 288 -10.05 -5.55 4.05
CA MET A 288 -8.67 -5.81 4.45
C MET A 288 -8.62 -7.19 5.08
N ALA A 289 -7.80 -8.07 4.52
CA ALA A 289 -7.34 -9.29 5.19
C ALA A 289 -6.09 -8.98 6.03
N LEU A 290 -5.21 -9.96 6.32
CA LEU A 290 -3.95 -9.63 6.98
C LEU A 290 -2.98 -9.04 5.94
N SER A 291 -2.87 -7.71 5.93
CA SER A 291 -2.05 -6.92 5.00
C SER A 291 -2.40 -7.07 3.52
N TRP A 292 -3.56 -7.60 3.15
CA TRP A 292 -4.01 -7.71 1.76
C TRP A 292 -5.34 -7.00 1.56
N PHE A 293 -5.44 -6.17 0.52
CA PHE A 293 -6.72 -5.68 0.06
C PHE A 293 -7.47 -6.81 -0.65
N VAL A 294 -8.73 -7.00 -0.27
CA VAL A 294 -9.64 -7.97 -0.88
C VAL A 294 -10.78 -7.22 -1.53
N ASN A 295 -10.96 -7.41 -2.84
CA ASN A 295 -12.09 -6.85 -3.58
C ASN A 295 -12.80 -7.97 -4.36
N ASP A 296 -14.12 -7.85 -4.51
CA ASP A 296 -14.89 -8.64 -5.46
C ASP A 296 -15.09 -7.84 -6.76
N ILE A 297 -14.67 -8.42 -7.88
CA ILE A 297 -14.83 -7.83 -9.21
C ILE A 297 -15.59 -8.83 -10.06
N GLY A 298 -16.89 -8.58 -10.26
CA GLY A 298 -17.75 -9.45 -11.07
C GLY A 298 -17.82 -10.90 -10.56
N GLY A 299 -17.82 -11.10 -9.24
CA GLY A 299 -17.84 -12.42 -8.61
C GLY A 299 -16.49 -13.12 -8.56
N THR A 300 -15.41 -12.44 -8.97
CA THR A 300 -14.04 -12.92 -8.83
C THR A 300 -13.33 -12.16 -7.72
N ARG A 301 -12.74 -12.93 -6.80
CA ARG A 301 -11.98 -12.37 -5.69
C ARG A 301 -10.59 -11.96 -6.14
N GLN A 302 -10.24 -10.71 -5.88
CA GLN A 302 -8.90 -10.17 -6.04
C GLN A 302 -8.24 -10.00 -4.68
N LEU A 303 -7.03 -10.54 -4.53
CA LEU A 303 -6.10 -10.15 -3.47
C LEU A 303 -5.05 -9.22 -4.08
N SER A 304 -4.78 -8.10 -3.42
CA SER A 304 -3.82 -7.14 -3.95
C SER A 304 -3.17 -6.27 -2.89
N HIS A 305 -2.00 -5.74 -3.23
CA HIS A 305 -1.39 -4.66 -2.48
C HIS A 305 -0.63 -3.74 -3.46
N GLY A 306 -0.84 -2.44 -3.31
CA GLY A 306 -0.07 -1.42 -4.04
C GLY A 306 1.14 -0.96 -3.24
N GLY A 307 2.10 -0.33 -3.88
CA GLY A 307 3.25 0.28 -3.22
C GLY A 307 3.56 1.64 -3.78
N GLY A 308 4.10 2.51 -2.92
CA GLY A 308 4.59 3.81 -3.32
C GLY A 308 5.77 4.20 -2.44
N THR A 309 6.83 4.69 -3.07
CA THR A 309 8.00 5.30 -2.43
C THR A 309 8.32 6.62 -3.13
N ASN A 310 9.56 7.12 -3.01
CA ASN A 310 9.99 8.36 -3.66
C ASN A 310 10.01 8.20 -5.18
N GLY A 311 8.87 8.45 -5.83
CA GLY A 311 8.71 8.40 -7.27
C GLY A 311 8.72 6.99 -7.86
N GLN A 312 8.42 5.95 -7.08
CA GLN A 312 8.22 4.60 -7.60
C GLN A 312 6.85 4.09 -7.13
N ILE A 313 6.07 3.52 -8.05
CA ILE A 313 4.73 2.99 -7.78
C ILE A 313 4.65 1.56 -8.27
N SER A 314 4.06 0.68 -7.48
CA SER A 314 3.94 -0.74 -7.75
C SER A 314 2.52 -1.26 -7.48
N LEU A 315 2.20 -2.38 -8.12
CA LEU A 315 1.01 -3.16 -7.87
C LEU A 315 1.36 -4.65 -7.94
N LEU A 316 0.96 -5.40 -6.92
CA LEU A 316 0.86 -6.84 -6.98
C LEU A 316 -0.62 -7.21 -6.77
N ALA A 317 -1.18 -7.98 -7.70
CA ALA A 317 -2.54 -8.48 -7.63
C ALA A 317 -2.59 -9.95 -8.07
N PHE A 318 -3.45 -10.74 -7.46
CA PHE A 318 -3.65 -12.12 -7.86
C PHE A 318 -5.08 -12.60 -7.59
N TYR A 319 -5.45 -13.64 -8.34
CA TYR A 319 -6.79 -14.22 -8.44
C TYR A 319 -6.63 -15.74 -8.26
N PRO A 320 -6.62 -16.25 -7.02
CA PRO A 320 -6.29 -17.64 -6.73
C PRO A 320 -7.15 -18.64 -7.52
N GLU A 321 -8.45 -18.36 -7.64
CA GLU A 321 -9.43 -19.21 -8.32
C GLU A 321 -9.14 -19.35 -9.84
N HIS A 322 -8.39 -18.40 -10.40
CA HIS A 322 -8.00 -18.37 -11.81
C HIS A 322 -6.50 -18.65 -12.03
N ARG A 323 -5.74 -18.93 -10.96
CA ARG A 323 -4.28 -19.12 -10.99
C ARG A 323 -3.57 -18.01 -11.78
N LEU A 324 -4.01 -16.77 -11.59
CA LEU A 324 -3.54 -15.59 -12.30
C LEU A 324 -2.95 -14.59 -11.31
N ALA A 325 -1.76 -14.08 -11.60
CA ALA A 325 -1.12 -13.00 -10.87
C ALA A 325 -0.49 -11.97 -11.82
N LEU A 326 -0.48 -10.72 -11.37
CA LEU A 326 0.03 -9.55 -12.05
C LEU A 326 0.97 -8.81 -11.10
N ALA A 327 2.18 -8.54 -11.57
CA ALA A 327 3.11 -7.60 -10.96
C ALA A 327 3.39 -6.45 -11.95
N VAL A 328 3.25 -5.21 -11.51
CA VAL A 328 3.63 -4.01 -12.28
C VAL A 328 4.42 -3.08 -11.37
N VAL A 329 5.59 -2.64 -11.82
CA VAL A 329 6.41 -1.67 -11.12
C VAL A 329 6.78 -0.54 -12.07
N THR A 330 6.75 0.69 -11.56
CA THR A 330 6.99 1.91 -12.32
C THR A 330 7.91 2.83 -11.53
N ASN A 331 8.63 3.71 -12.22
CA ASN A 331 9.53 4.67 -11.59
C ASN A 331 9.10 6.13 -11.75
N ALA A 332 7.78 6.39 -11.66
CA ALA A 332 7.25 7.76 -11.55
C ALA A 332 6.15 7.88 -10.49
N ASN A 333 6.06 9.05 -9.84
CA ASN A 333 4.98 9.45 -8.94
C ASN A 333 3.55 9.26 -9.54
N GLN A 334 3.38 9.49 -10.84
CA GLN A 334 2.12 9.29 -11.56
C GLN A 334 1.93 7.87 -12.13
N GLY A 335 2.85 6.95 -11.83
CA GLY A 335 2.80 5.56 -12.26
C GLY A 335 1.58 4.78 -11.78
N GLY A 336 0.87 5.30 -10.76
CA GLY A 336 -0.40 4.74 -10.30
C GLY A 336 -1.45 4.60 -11.40
N GLY A 337 -1.50 5.56 -12.34
CA GLY A 337 -2.38 5.48 -13.51
C GLY A 337 -2.06 4.27 -14.40
N VAL A 338 -0.77 4.05 -14.70
CA VAL A 338 -0.32 2.90 -15.49
C VAL A 338 -0.64 1.59 -14.79
N THR A 339 -0.35 1.47 -13.49
CA THR A 339 -0.64 0.22 -12.74
C THR A 339 -2.13 -0.11 -12.71
N ASP A 340 -3.00 0.89 -12.58
CA ASP A 340 -4.46 0.71 -12.52
C ASP A 340 -5.05 0.37 -13.88
N ASP A 341 -4.59 1.02 -14.95
CA ASP A 341 -5.05 0.74 -16.31
C ASP A 341 -4.53 -0.63 -16.81
N VAL A 342 -3.29 -1.03 -16.47
CA VAL A 342 -2.79 -2.41 -16.69
C VAL A 342 -3.65 -3.44 -15.96
N ARG A 343 -3.99 -3.21 -14.69
CA ARG A 343 -4.85 -4.13 -13.92
C ARG A 343 -6.19 -4.34 -14.63
N ARG A 344 -6.84 -3.25 -15.05
CA ARG A 344 -8.12 -3.33 -15.78
C ARG A 344 -7.98 -4.05 -17.11
N TRP A 345 -6.90 -3.77 -17.85
CA TRP A 345 -6.61 -4.47 -19.09
C TRP A 345 -6.49 -5.98 -18.87
N VAL A 346 -5.78 -6.41 -17.83
CA VAL A 346 -5.62 -7.84 -17.48
C VAL A 346 -6.95 -8.47 -17.08
N LEU A 347 -7.76 -7.80 -16.24
CA LEU A 347 -9.10 -8.24 -15.88
C LEU A 347 -9.97 -8.50 -17.14
N GLU A 348 -9.96 -7.57 -18.08
CA GLU A 348 -10.75 -7.67 -19.31
C GLU A 348 -10.25 -8.81 -20.23
N HIS A 349 -8.94 -8.87 -20.48
CA HIS A 349 -8.40 -9.74 -21.52
C HIS A 349 -8.12 -11.18 -21.03
N TYR A 350 -7.73 -11.35 -19.76
CA TYR A 350 -7.54 -12.68 -19.18
C TYR A 350 -8.85 -13.24 -18.62
N LEU A 351 -9.58 -12.46 -17.83
CA LEU A 351 -10.77 -12.94 -17.10
C LEU A 351 -12.12 -12.58 -17.74
N GLY A 352 -12.16 -11.66 -18.72
CA GLY A 352 -13.42 -11.20 -19.31
C GLY A 352 -14.23 -10.33 -18.36
N LEU A 353 -13.59 -9.72 -17.37
CA LEU A 353 -14.22 -8.91 -16.33
C LEU A 353 -13.99 -7.43 -16.59
N GLN A 354 -15.01 -6.62 -16.29
CA GLN A 354 -14.91 -5.17 -16.32
C GLN A 354 -14.91 -4.62 -14.90
N ASP A 355 -13.98 -3.71 -14.63
CA ASP A 355 -13.91 -2.91 -13.40
C ASP A 355 -14.08 -1.43 -13.77
N PRO A 356 -15.33 -1.01 -14.09
CA PRO A 356 -15.57 0.33 -14.59
C PRO A 356 -15.21 1.38 -13.55
N LYS A 357 -14.66 2.51 -14.02
CA LYS A 357 -14.44 3.67 -13.16
C LYS A 357 -15.80 4.14 -12.61
N PRO A 358 -15.87 4.57 -11.34
CA PRO A 358 -17.10 5.08 -10.78
C PRO A 358 -17.52 6.37 -11.50
N GLU A 359 -18.83 6.51 -11.71
CA GLU A 359 -19.44 7.69 -12.31
C GLU A 359 -20.23 8.47 -11.24
N PRO A 360 -20.36 9.80 -11.38
CA PRO A 360 -21.15 10.59 -10.45
C PRO A 360 -22.64 10.25 -10.57
N ILE A 361 -23.34 10.27 -9.44
CA ILE A 361 -24.80 10.15 -9.36
C ILE A 361 -25.42 11.51 -9.01
N ASP A 362 -26.65 11.72 -9.48
CA ASP A 362 -27.43 12.90 -9.12
C ASP A 362 -27.81 12.84 -7.64
N ALA A 363 -27.59 13.94 -6.93
CA ALA A 363 -27.90 14.09 -5.52
C ALA A 363 -28.51 15.47 -5.24
N ALA A 364 -29.47 15.53 -4.32
CA ALA A 364 -30.08 16.79 -3.90
C ALA A 364 -29.07 17.67 -3.15
N GLN A 365 -29.23 18.99 -3.21
CA GLN A 365 -28.31 19.90 -2.50
C GLN A 365 -28.35 19.70 -0.99
N GLU A 366 -29.52 19.34 -0.45
CA GLU A 366 -29.72 19.03 0.96
C GLU A 366 -28.94 17.77 1.38
N GLU A 367 -28.85 16.78 0.49
CA GLU A 367 -28.05 15.57 0.72
C GLU A 367 -26.56 15.90 0.69
N LEU A 368 -26.11 16.67 -0.30
CA LEU A 368 -24.70 17.11 -0.39
C LEU A 368 -24.30 18.00 0.78
N ALA A 369 -25.22 18.84 1.27
CA ALA A 369 -24.99 19.72 2.42
C ALA A 369 -24.68 18.94 3.71
N ALA A 370 -25.12 17.68 3.84
CA ALA A 370 -24.82 16.86 5.01
C ALA A 370 -23.32 16.57 5.18
N TYR A 371 -22.55 16.60 4.08
CA TYR A 371 -21.10 16.37 4.06
C TYR A 371 -20.27 17.63 4.29
N VAL A 372 -20.90 18.80 4.38
CA VAL A 372 -20.21 20.06 4.66
C VAL A 372 -19.56 20.02 6.04
N GLY A 373 -18.34 20.54 6.13
CA GLY A 373 -17.61 20.65 7.39
C GLY A 373 -16.10 20.59 7.23
N PHE A 374 -15.43 20.62 8.38
CA PHE A 374 -13.98 20.52 8.48
C PHE A 374 -13.58 19.11 8.94
N TYR A 375 -12.62 18.53 8.26
CA TYR A 375 -12.08 17.22 8.55
C TYR A 375 -10.58 17.33 8.74
N GLU A 376 -10.06 16.89 9.88
CA GLU A 376 -8.69 17.17 10.29
C GLU A 376 -7.89 15.90 10.60
N ARG A 377 -6.59 15.99 10.32
CA ARG A 377 -5.51 15.16 10.88
C ARG A 377 -4.38 16.11 11.28
N PRO A 378 -3.31 15.67 11.96
CA PRO A 378 -2.28 16.59 12.45
C PRO A 378 -1.66 17.47 11.36
N PHE A 379 -1.41 16.90 10.18
CA PHE A 379 -0.67 17.57 9.10
C PHE A 379 -1.52 18.23 8.02
N ALA A 380 -2.82 17.98 8.02
CA ALA A 380 -3.69 18.45 6.95
C ALA A 380 -5.15 18.55 7.39
N GLU A 381 -5.90 19.35 6.65
CA GLU A 381 -7.32 19.56 6.82
C GLU A 381 -8.00 19.56 5.47
N ILE A 382 -9.21 19.02 5.42
CA ILE A 382 -10.11 19.09 4.28
C ILE A 382 -11.31 19.91 4.73
N GLU A 383 -11.54 21.02 4.05
CA GLU A 383 -12.78 21.78 4.15
C GLU A 383 -13.70 21.35 3.00
N LEU A 384 -14.89 20.86 3.33
CA LEU A 384 -15.96 20.62 2.36
C LEU A 384 -17.02 21.71 2.49
N GLY A 385 -17.34 22.37 1.38
CA GLY A 385 -18.32 23.44 1.30
C GLY A 385 -19.19 23.36 0.04
N MET A 386 -20.27 24.15 0.00
CA MET A 386 -21.14 24.25 -1.17
C MET A 386 -20.81 25.50 -1.98
N LEU A 387 -20.62 25.34 -3.29
CA LEU A 387 -20.43 26.43 -4.24
C LEU A 387 -21.28 26.20 -5.49
N CYS A 388 -22.18 27.14 -5.79
CA CYS A 388 -23.07 27.07 -6.95
C CYS A 388 -23.83 25.73 -7.08
N GLY A 389 -24.29 25.18 -5.94
CA GLY A 389 -25.03 23.92 -5.88
C GLY A 389 -24.18 22.65 -5.99
N ARG A 390 -22.84 22.77 -5.98
CA ARG A 390 -21.90 21.63 -6.00
C ARG A 390 -21.11 21.55 -4.70
N LEU A 391 -20.76 20.33 -4.31
CA LEU A 391 -19.82 20.09 -3.22
C LEU A 391 -18.40 20.38 -3.71
N VAL A 392 -17.66 21.18 -2.96
CA VAL A 392 -16.28 21.58 -3.26
C VAL A 392 -15.41 21.26 -2.05
N GLY A 393 -14.22 20.71 -2.31
CA GLY A 393 -13.24 20.39 -1.28
C GLY A 393 -11.97 21.23 -1.44
N GLN A 394 -11.47 21.76 -0.33
CA GLN A 394 -10.17 22.43 -0.24
C GLN A 394 -9.27 21.65 0.72
N MET A 395 -8.11 21.21 0.22
CA MET A 395 -7.04 20.65 1.06
C MET A 395 -6.19 21.79 1.62
N ILE A 396 -5.90 21.75 2.92
CA ILE A 396 -5.08 22.73 3.63
C ILE A 396 -3.99 21.97 4.38
N TYR A 397 -2.73 22.23 4.03
CA TYR A 397 -1.58 21.63 4.73
C TYR A 397 -1.21 22.45 5.96
N LYS A 398 -1.06 21.78 7.10
CA LYS A 398 -0.66 22.39 8.39
C LYS A 398 0.85 22.29 8.62
N ALA A 399 1.48 21.27 8.05
CA ALA A 399 2.92 21.10 8.00
C ALA A 399 3.32 20.48 6.66
N GLY A 400 4.61 20.46 6.36
CA GLY A 400 5.16 19.79 5.20
C GLY A 400 5.26 18.27 5.38
N PHE A 401 5.81 17.62 4.36
CA PHE A 401 6.12 16.20 4.32
C PHE A 401 7.60 16.05 3.95
N PRO A 402 8.37 15.10 4.52
CA PRO A 402 7.93 13.99 5.38
C PRO A 402 7.89 14.29 6.89
N SER A 403 8.42 15.43 7.35
CA SER A 403 8.52 15.76 8.79
C SER A 403 7.72 16.99 9.19
N ARG A 404 7.40 17.10 10.50
CA ARG A 404 6.68 18.26 11.07
C ARG A 404 7.38 19.60 10.83
N ASP A 405 8.72 19.59 10.72
CA ASP A 405 9.54 20.79 10.56
C ASP A 405 9.61 21.28 9.10
N SER A 406 9.13 20.46 8.16
CA SER A 406 9.08 20.86 6.75
C SER A 406 8.01 21.94 6.56
N PRO A 407 8.27 22.99 5.75
CA PRO A 407 7.26 24.01 5.49
C PRO A 407 6.06 23.40 4.75
N PRO A 408 4.81 23.78 5.09
CA PRO A 408 3.66 23.29 4.35
C PRO A 408 3.74 23.77 2.90
N PRO A 409 3.50 22.87 1.91
CA PRO A 409 3.40 23.29 0.53
C PRO A 409 2.17 24.19 0.34
N PRO A 410 2.12 24.99 -0.75
CA PRO A 410 0.94 25.77 -1.06
C PRO A 410 -0.28 24.83 -1.20
N PRO A 411 -1.47 25.25 -0.73
CA PRO A 411 -2.67 24.46 -0.89
C PRO A 411 -2.97 24.26 -2.38
N PRO A 412 -3.35 23.04 -2.82
CA PRO A 412 -3.70 22.80 -4.21
C PRO A 412 -5.00 23.52 -4.56
N PRO A 413 -5.29 23.72 -5.85
CA PRO A 413 -6.60 24.21 -6.29
C PRO A 413 -7.75 23.37 -5.71
N PRO A 414 -8.90 23.99 -5.39
CA PRO A 414 -10.08 23.25 -4.94
C PRO A 414 -10.51 22.18 -5.95
N VAL A 415 -11.16 21.14 -5.43
CA VAL A 415 -11.71 20.05 -6.23
C VAL A 415 -13.24 20.05 -6.16
N ALA A 416 -13.88 19.68 -7.27
CA ALA A 416 -15.32 19.47 -7.28
C ALA A 416 -15.63 18.01 -6.94
N LEU A 417 -16.58 17.76 -6.05
CA LEU A 417 -16.99 16.42 -5.64
C LEU A 417 -18.47 16.18 -5.98
N ALA A 418 -18.78 14.93 -6.32
CA ALA A 418 -20.13 14.42 -6.44
C ALA A 418 -20.22 13.10 -5.66
N LEU A 419 -21.42 12.65 -5.30
CA LEU A 419 -21.60 11.27 -4.87
C LEU A 419 -21.41 10.36 -6.08
N CYS A 420 -20.84 9.17 -5.87
CA CYS A 420 -20.89 8.06 -6.82
C CYS A 420 -21.59 6.82 -6.23
N GLU A 421 -21.74 6.80 -4.90
CA GLU A 421 -22.54 5.87 -4.12
C GLU A 421 -22.89 6.59 -2.80
N LYS A 422 -23.86 6.07 -2.03
CA LYS A 422 -24.15 6.61 -0.70
C LYS A 422 -22.87 6.67 0.14
N ASP A 423 -22.59 7.83 0.75
CA ASP A 423 -21.41 8.09 1.57
C ASP A 423 -20.06 7.86 0.83
N ARG A 424 -20.05 7.85 -0.51
CA ARG A 424 -18.84 7.77 -1.34
C ARG A 424 -18.79 8.91 -2.34
N LEU A 425 -17.73 9.71 -2.24
CA LEU A 425 -17.51 10.89 -3.05
C LEU A 425 -16.50 10.58 -4.17
N LEU A 426 -16.74 11.16 -5.34
CA LEU A 426 -15.87 11.14 -6.50
C LEU A 426 -15.43 12.57 -6.82
N VAL A 427 -14.13 12.78 -7.00
CA VAL A 427 -13.60 14.04 -7.49
C VAL A 427 -13.84 14.12 -9.00
N THR A 428 -14.71 15.05 -9.41
CA THR A 428 -15.14 15.21 -10.81
C THR A 428 -14.33 16.24 -11.59
N ALA A 429 -13.66 17.17 -10.88
CA ALA A 429 -12.79 18.18 -11.48
C ALA A 429 -11.67 18.62 -10.52
N GLY A 430 -10.58 19.13 -11.09
CA GLY A 430 -9.40 19.60 -10.36
C GLY A 430 -8.23 18.60 -10.41
N PRO A 431 -7.15 18.86 -9.66
CA PRO A 431 -5.90 18.11 -9.75
C PRO A 431 -6.02 16.64 -9.33
N ALA A 432 -7.05 16.25 -8.58
CA ALA A 432 -7.30 14.89 -8.14
C ALA A 432 -8.49 14.22 -8.85
N LYS A 433 -8.83 14.63 -10.08
CA LYS A 433 -9.96 14.07 -10.84
C LYS A 433 -9.88 12.54 -10.91
N GLY A 434 -10.98 11.87 -10.59
CA GLY A 434 -11.09 10.41 -10.53
C GLY A 434 -10.75 9.82 -9.16
N ALA A 435 -10.15 10.60 -8.25
CA ALA A 435 -9.94 10.16 -6.87
C ALA A 435 -11.27 10.02 -6.14
N GLN A 436 -11.29 9.13 -5.15
CA GLN A 436 -12.48 8.81 -4.36
C GLN A 436 -12.24 9.10 -2.89
N ALA A 437 -13.31 9.41 -2.17
CA ALA A 437 -13.29 9.59 -0.74
C ALA A 437 -14.48 8.89 -0.08
N ASP A 438 -14.23 8.20 1.02
CA ASP A 438 -15.26 7.49 1.78
C ASP A 438 -15.67 8.33 2.99
N VAL A 439 -16.97 8.50 3.19
CA VAL A 439 -17.53 9.18 4.36
C VAL A 439 -17.94 8.12 5.37
N ILE A 440 -17.37 8.20 6.58
CA ILE A 440 -17.52 7.15 7.58
C ILE A 440 -18.36 7.70 8.73
N ARG A 441 -19.48 7.02 8.98
CA ARG A 441 -20.42 7.37 10.03
C ARG A 441 -20.09 6.65 11.33
N LYS A 442 -20.39 7.32 12.44
CA LYS A 442 -20.39 6.72 13.79
C LYS A 442 -21.62 5.81 13.95
N PRO A 443 -21.65 4.96 14.99
CA PRO A 443 -22.83 4.13 15.29
C PRO A 443 -24.14 4.92 15.50
N ASP A 444 -24.06 6.19 15.89
CA ASP A 444 -25.21 7.10 16.04
C ASP A 444 -25.71 7.69 14.70
N GLY A 445 -25.09 7.34 13.57
CA GLY A 445 -25.44 7.82 12.23
C GLY A 445 -24.80 9.17 11.84
N SER A 446 -24.18 9.88 12.78
CA SER A 446 -23.46 11.12 12.49
C SER A 446 -22.16 10.84 11.71
N ILE A 447 -21.76 11.76 10.83
CA ILE A 447 -20.47 11.63 10.13
C ILE A 447 -19.34 11.85 11.12
N GLY A 448 -18.49 10.85 11.29
CA GLY A 448 -17.32 10.92 12.17
C GLY A 448 -16.02 11.20 11.43
N TRP A 449 -15.89 10.72 10.19
CA TRP A 449 -14.65 10.84 9.43
C TRP A 449 -14.91 10.94 7.93
N ILE A 450 -13.90 11.42 7.21
CA ILE A 450 -13.75 11.23 5.77
C ILE A 450 -12.40 10.55 5.52
N ARG A 451 -12.33 9.66 4.54
CA ARG A 451 -11.11 9.00 4.11
C ARG A 451 -10.85 9.31 2.65
N MET A 452 -9.83 10.12 2.38
CA MET A 452 -9.32 10.41 1.03
C MET A 452 -7.84 10.07 1.01
N GLY A 453 -7.52 8.81 0.70
CA GLY A 453 -6.19 8.20 0.86
C GLY A 453 -5.74 8.00 2.32
N ARG A 454 -6.11 8.91 3.23
CA ARG A 454 -5.93 8.84 4.69
C ARG A 454 -7.20 9.28 5.42
N LEU A 455 -7.32 8.85 6.67
CA LEU A 455 -8.46 9.17 7.53
C LEU A 455 -8.32 10.57 8.13
N TYR A 456 -9.39 11.36 8.06
CA TYR A 456 -9.52 12.69 8.65
C TYR A 456 -10.75 12.69 9.55
N ARG A 457 -10.59 13.11 10.80
CA ARG A 457 -11.67 13.18 11.79
C ARG A 457 -12.50 14.42 11.55
N ARG A 458 -13.82 14.30 11.54
CA ARG A 458 -14.72 15.46 11.48
C ARG A 458 -14.52 16.30 12.74
N ARG A 459 -14.25 17.59 12.56
CA ARG A 459 -14.20 18.57 13.65
C ARG A 459 -15.61 18.74 14.21
N ALA A 460 -15.75 18.69 15.53
CA ALA A 460 -17.01 19.05 16.17
C ALA A 460 -17.35 20.51 15.82
N GLU A 461 -18.60 20.78 15.45
CA GLU A 461 -19.06 22.17 15.29
C GLU A 461 -18.78 22.90 16.60
N ARG A 462 -18.00 23.99 16.54
CA ARG A 462 -17.86 24.86 17.71
C ARG A 462 -19.26 25.36 18.03
N SER A 463 -19.74 25.13 19.26
CA SER A 463 -20.90 25.87 19.75
C SER A 463 -20.64 27.36 19.49
N PRO A 464 -21.59 28.09 18.89
CA PRO A 464 -21.43 29.53 18.74
C PRO A 464 -21.18 30.12 20.14
N ALA A 465 -20.09 30.89 20.25
CA ALA A 465 -19.65 31.52 21.48
C ALA A 465 -20.63 32.61 21.94
#